data_AF-A0A9D2XGD9-F1
#
_entry.id   AF-A0A9D2XGD9-F1
#
_cell.length_a   1.000
_cell.length_b   1.000
_cell.length_c   1.000
_cell.angle_alpha   90.00
_cell.angle_beta   90.00
_cell.angle_gamma   90.00
#
_symmetry.space_group_name_H-M   'P 1'
#
loop_
_entity.id
_entity.type
_entity.pdbx_description
1 polymer ?
#
loop_
_entity_poly.entity_id
_entity_poly.type
_entity_poly.pdbx_seq_one_letter_code
_entity_poly.pdbx_strand_id
1 'polypeptide(L)'
;MWEPSLFSVTPAASLLSRCVSVGAVSQDEIDAAFSSPNPVFSTRLQETEEMIRNQKQLDELQLELELLKMEERSADVSHDFHLACLIPDQKNKRLQLFACHLLDLLREQRTLRQRLMRPLARTNLPVPAHMQSFMVRSVELMMDFVACLEEKLRSAQIQTTTADSLTLLVSSSLRSLTKSF
;
A
#
# COMPACT_ATOMS: atom_id res chain seq x y z
N MET A 1 37.78 6.67 53.32
CA MET A 1 39.01 5.85 53.32
C MET A 1 39.61 5.90 54.71
N TRP A 2 39.46 4.83 55.48
CA TRP A 2 40.28 4.61 56.68
C TRP A 2 41.33 3.60 56.26
N GLU A 3 42.59 4.03 56.14
CA GLU A 3 43.70 3.08 56.07
C GLU A 3 44.14 2.75 57.49
N PRO A 4 44.05 1.47 57.92
CA PRO A 4 44.64 1.06 59.17
C PRO A 4 46.16 1.19 59.05
N SER A 5 46.77 2.07 59.84
CA SER A 5 48.22 2.16 59.93
C SER A 5 48.78 0.85 60.49
N LEU A 6 49.52 0.11 59.66
CA LEU A 6 50.09 -1.21 59.99
C LEU A 6 51.13 -1.19 61.14
N PHE A 7 51.48 0.00 61.65
CA PHE A 7 52.58 0.20 62.59
C PHE A 7 52.19 0.85 63.92
N SER A 8 50.89 1.07 64.20
CA SER A 8 50.46 1.50 65.54
C SER A 8 49.69 0.37 66.23
N VAL A 9 50.18 -0.03 67.41
CA VAL A 9 49.44 -0.93 68.29
C VAL A 9 48.14 -0.21 68.67
N THR A 10 47.01 -0.72 68.19
CA THR A 10 45.70 -0.13 68.48
C THR A 10 45.51 -0.08 70.00
N PRO A 11 44.89 0.97 70.59
CA PRO A 11 44.63 1.03 72.02
C PRO A 11 43.92 -0.21 72.59
N ALA A 12 43.12 -0.90 71.76
CA ALA A 12 42.53 -2.19 72.12
C ALA A 12 43.60 -3.30 72.26
N ALA A 13 44.57 -3.38 71.33
CA ALA A 13 45.64 -4.36 71.37
C ALA A 13 46.58 -4.16 72.58
N SER A 14 46.83 -2.91 73.00
CA SER A 14 47.63 -2.64 74.21
C SER A 14 46.88 -3.02 75.48
N LEU A 15 45.56 -2.82 75.55
CA LEU A 15 44.74 -3.28 76.66
C LEU A 15 44.68 -4.81 76.73
N LEU A 16 44.48 -5.50 75.60
CA LEU A 16 44.49 -6.95 75.53
C LEU A 16 45.85 -7.53 75.97
N SER A 17 46.95 -6.95 75.51
CA SER A 17 48.31 -7.33 75.94
C SER A 17 48.51 -7.17 77.45
N ARG A 18 47.96 -6.10 78.06
CA ARG A 18 48.00 -5.90 79.51
C ARG A 18 47.15 -6.93 80.26
N CYS A 19 45.98 -7.30 79.73
CA CYS A 19 45.13 -8.35 80.32
C CYS A 19 45.81 -9.73 80.30
N VAL A 20 46.53 -10.04 79.22
CA VAL A 20 47.34 -11.27 79.14
C VAL A 20 48.50 -11.24 80.13
N SER A 21 49.19 -10.10 80.23
CA SER A 21 50.32 -9.94 81.16
C SER A 21 49.90 -10.01 82.64
N VAL A 22 48.69 -9.57 82.97
CA VAL A 22 48.09 -9.64 84.32
C VAL A 22 47.51 -11.03 84.60
N GLY A 23 47.46 -11.93 83.60
CA GLY A 23 46.87 -13.26 83.72
C GLY A 23 45.34 -13.25 83.83
N ALA A 24 44.69 -12.14 83.47
CA ALA A 24 43.24 -12.00 83.48
C ALA A 24 42.58 -12.75 82.32
N VAL A 25 43.33 -12.98 81.24
CA VAL A 25 42.95 -13.73 80.03
C VAL A 25 44.20 -14.43 79.49
N SER A 26 44.07 -15.63 78.95
CA SER A 26 45.17 -16.35 78.29
C SER A 26 45.25 -16.02 76.79
N GLN A 27 46.44 -16.17 76.19
CA GLN A 27 46.63 -15.98 74.75
C GLN A 27 45.78 -16.98 73.94
N ASP A 28 45.64 -18.21 74.42
CA ASP A 28 44.81 -19.25 73.78
C ASP A 28 43.31 -18.90 73.77
N GLU A 29 42.79 -18.25 74.82
CA GLU A 29 41.40 -17.77 74.86
C GLU A 29 41.14 -16.64 73.85
N ILE A 30 42.13 -15.75 73.65
CA ILE A 30 42.07 -14.70 72.63
C ILE A 30 42.07 -15.34 71.24
N ASP A 31 43.04 -16.21 70.97
CA ASP A 31 43.19 -16.86 69.67
C ASP A 31 41.97 -17.74 69.32
N ALA A 32 41.36 -18.40 70.31
CA ALA A 32 40.13 -19.17 70.13
C ALA A 32 38.91 -18.30 69.79
N ALA A 33 38.78 -17.11 70.39
CA ALA A 33 37.67 -16.20 70.11
C ALA A 33 37.70 -15.68 68.65
N PHE A 34 38.90 -15.49 68.09
CA PHE A 34 39.09 -15.02 66.71
C PHE A 34 39.22 -16.16 65.68
N SER A 35 39.36 -17.42 66.12
CA SER A 35 39.44 -18.59 65.24
C SER A 35 38.08 -19.06 64.70
N SER A 36 36.97 -18.54 65.22
CA SER A 36 35.65 -18.85 64.68
C SER A 36 35.50 -18.24 63.27
N PRO A 37 35.07 -19.02 62.25
CA PRO A 37 34.96 -18.52 60.87
C PRO A 37 33.97 -17.36 60.70
N ASN A 38 33.13 -17.12 61.71
CA ASN A 38 32.15 -16.07 61.74
C ASN A 38 31.94 -15.64 63.19
N PRO A 39 32.72 -14.68 63.73
CA PRO A 39 32.52 -14.16 65.08
C PRO A 39 31.23 -13.34 65.08
N VAL A 40 30.09 -14.01 65.29
CA VAL A 40 28.78 -13.38 65.28
C VAL A 40 28.66 -12.47 66.51
N PHE A 41 28.73 -11.16 66.28
CA PHE A 41 28.56 -10.15 67.33
C PHE A 41 27.18 -10.22 68.01
N SER A 42 26.15 -10.73 67.31
CA SER A 42 24.77 -10.89 67.80
C SER A 42 23.94 -11.77 66.86
N THR A 43 23.14 -12.70 67.39
CA THR A 43 22.22 -13.56 66.62
C THR A 43 21.20 -12.76 65.82
N ARG A 44 20.70 -11.65 66.38
CA ARG A 44 19.80 -10.72 65.68
C ARG A 44 20.45 -10.09 64.45
N LEU A 45 21.74 -9.79 64.50
CA LEU A 45 22.45 -9.19 63.37
C LEU A 45 22.55 -10.21 62.21
N GLN A 46 22.88 -11.46 62.53
CA GLN A 46 22.94 -12.54 61.54
C GLN A 46 21.58 -12.77 60.87
N GLU A 47 20.50 -12.87 61.66
CA GLU A 47 19.14 -13.01 61.15
C GLU A 47 18.76 -11.85 60.21
N THR A 48 19.11 -10.61 60.58
CA THR A 48 18.85 -9.46 59.72
C THR A 48 19.68 -9.46 58.45
N GLU A 49 20.95 -9.90 58.50
CA GLU A 49 21.81 -10.00 57.32
C GLU A 49 21.30 -11.07 56.35
N GLU A 50 20.86 -12.23 56.86
CA GLU A 50 20.23 -13.28 56.07
C GLU A 50 18.91 -12.80 55.45
N MET A 51 18.08 -12.07 56.19
CA MET A 51 16.86 -11.48 55.66
C MET A 51 17.15 -10.47 54.53
N ILE A 52 18.15 -9.60 54.70
CA ILE A 52 18.57 -8.63 53.66
C ILE A 52 19.07 -9.36 52.42
N ARG A 53 19.88 -10.41 52.60
CA ARG A 53 20.39 -11.25 51.52
C ARG A 53 19.26 -11.91 50.73
N ASN A 54 18.30 -12.50 51.44
CA ASN A 54 17.14 -13.17 50.85
C ASN A 54 16.23 -12.17 50.12
N GLN A 55 16.02 -10.98 50.69
CA GLN A 55 15.24 -9.92 50.05
C GLN A 55 15.91 -9.48 48.74
N LYS A 56 17.23 -9.29 48.74
CA LYS A 56 17.97 -8.94 47.53
C LYS A 56 17.81 -10.01 46.43
N GLN A 57 17.89 -11.29 46.80
CA GLN A 57 17.68 -12.39 45.84
C GLN A 57 16.25 -12.43 45.29
N LEU A 58 15.26 -12.14 46.14
CA LEU A 58 13.86 -12.04 45.71
C LEU A 58 13.68 -10.91 44.69
N ASP A 59 14.25 -9.74 44.97
CA ASP A 59 14.16 -8.57 44.09
C ASP A 59 14.84 -8.84 42.74
N GLU A 60 15.99 -9.51 42.75
CA GLU A 60 16.74 -9.90 41.54
C GLU A 60 15.95 -10.88 40.67
N LEU A 61 15.37 -11.93 41.27
CA LEU A 61 14.50 -12.88 40.57
C LEU A 61 13.22 -12.22 40.04
N GLN A 62 12.65 -11.27 40.76
CA GLN A 62 11.47 -10.54 40.30
C GLN A 62 11.81 -9.71 39.05
N LEU A 63 12.98 -9.06 39.04
CA LEU A 63 13.44 -8.29 37.90
C LEU A 63 13.68 -9.17 36.66
N GLU A 64 14.30 -10.34 36.83
CA GLU A 64 14.48 -11.32 35.75
C GLU A 64 13.14 -11.79 35.18
N LEU A 65 12.15 -12.04 36.04
CA LEU A 65 10.82 -12.47 35.63
C LEU A 65 10.10 -11.37 34.83
N GLU A 66 10.19 -10.11 35.27
CA GLU A 66 9.65 -8.97 34.52
C GLU A 66 10.30 -8.82 33.15
N LEU A 67 11.63 -9.02 33.07
CA LEU A 67 12.37 -8.97 31.82
C LEU A 67 11.92 -10.09 30.86
N LEU A 68 11.81 -11.33 31.35
CA LEU A 68 11.32 -12.46 30.56
C LEU A 68 9.87 -12.24 30.06
N LYS A 69 8.99 -11.69 30.91
CA LYS A 69 7.62 -11.34 30.48
C LYS A 69 7.60 -10.25 29.42
N MET A 70 8.51 -9.28 29.51
CA MET A 70 8.63 -8.23 28.50
C MET A 70 9.13 -8.81 27.17
N GLU A 71 10.12 -9.70 27.21
CA GLU A 71 10.63 -10.41 26.04
C GLU A 71 9.55 -11.26 25.39
N GLU A 72 8.79 -12.05 26.16
CA GLU A 72 7.65 -12.85 25.69
C GLU A 72 6.64 -11.97 24.94
N ARG A 73 6.20 -10.87 25.56
CA ARG A 73 5.27 -9.92 24.92
C ARG A 73 5.85 -9.31 23.65
N SER A 74 7.14 -9.00 23.62
CA SER A 74 7.79 -8.43 22.44
C SER A 74 7.93 -9.44 21.30
N ALA A 75 8.17 -10.72 21.64
CA ALA A 75 8.23 -11.82 20.69
C ALA A 75 6.85 -12.09 20.08
N ASP A 76 5.79 -12.04 20.88
CA ASP A 76 4.39 -12.20 20.45
C ASP A 76 3.96 -11.09 19.50
N VAL A 77 4.25 -9.82 19.84
CA VAL A 77 4.00 -8.67 18.95
C VAL A 77 4.77 -8.78 17.63
N SER A 78 6.02 -9.26 17.68
CA SER A 78 6.81 -9.48 16.47
C SER A 78 6.21 -10.60 15.62
N HIS A 79 5.75 -11.68 16.23
CA HIS A 79 5.09 -12.79 15.54
C HIS A 79 3.80 -12.32 14.87
N ASP A 80 2.93 -11.62 15.59
CA ASP A 80 1.68 -11.08 15.06
C ASP A 80 1.90 -10.05 13.95
N PHE A 81 2.89 -9.17 14.09
CA PHE A 81 3.23 -8.21 13.05
C PHE A 81 3.80 -8.90 11.81
N HIS A 82 4.67 -9.89 11.99
CA HIS A 82 5.19 -10.69 10.90
C HIS A 82 4.09 -11.51 10.24
N LEU A 83 3.17 -12.13 10.98
CA LEU A 83 2.01 -12.83 10.43
C LEU A 83 1.07 -11.87 9.71
N ALA A 84 0.73 -10.71 10.28
CA ALA A 84 -0.11 -9.70 9.63
C ALA A 84 0.52 -9.15 8.34
N CYS A 85 1.85 -9.03 8.29
CA CYS A 85 2.59 -8.59 7.12
C CYS A 85 2.84 -9.73 6.10
N LEU A 86 3.01 -10.97 6.56
CA LEU A 86 3.20 -12.19 5.75
C LEU A 86 1.89 -12.74 5.23
N ILE A 87 0.74 -12.45 5.85
CA ILE A 87 -0.59 -12.76 5.33
C ILE A 87 -0.78 -11.85 4.11
N PRO A 88 -0.57 -12.35 2.87
CA PRO A 88 -0.57 -11.54 1.67
C PRO A 88 -1.98 -11.03 1.37
N ASP A 89 -2.98 -11.61 2.03
CA ASP A 89 -4.39 -11.43 1.77
C ASP A 89 -4.82 -9.97 1.70
N GLN A 90 -4.39 -9.06 2.58
CA GLN A 90 -5.03 -7.73 2.57
C GLN A 90 -4.59 -6.85 1.38
N LYS A 91 -3.31 -6.90 1.01
CA LYS A 91 -2.78 -6.17 -0.15
C LYS A 91 -3.06 -6.92 -1.46
N ASN A 92 -3.05 -8.24 -1.43
CA ASN A 92 -3.28 -9.07 -2.62
C ASN A 92 -4.78 -9.20 -2.95
N LYS A 93 -5.70 -9.18 -1.96
CA LYS A 93 -7.15 -9.26 -2.20
C LYS A 93 -7.66 -8.17 -3.15
N ARG A 94 -7.21 -6.91 -3.00
CA ARG A 94 -7.64 -5.82 -3.90
C ARG A 94 -7.12 -6.00 -5.34
N LEU A 95 -5.86 -6.41 -5.48
CA LEU A 95 -5.28 -6.72 -6.79
C LEU A 95 -5.94 -7.94 -7.44
N GLN A 96 -6.28 -8.95 -6.64
CA GLN A 96 -6.93 -10.16 -7.10
C GLN A 96 -8.38 -9.90 -7.51
N LEU A 97 -9.14 -9.11 -6.73
CA LEU A 97 -10.46 -8.61 -7.12
C LEU A 97 -10.41 -7.82 -8.42
N PHE A 98 -9.43 -6.93 -8.57
CA PHE A 98 -9.23 -6.15 -9.79
C PHE A 98 -8.88 -7.04 -10.99
N ALA A 99 -7.98 -8.02 -10.80
CA ALA A 99 -7.59 -8.96 -11.84
C ALA A 99 -8.76 -9.85 -12.30
N CYS A 100 -9.59 -10.34 -11.37
CA CYS A 100 -10.81 -11.08 -11.67
C CYS A 100 -11.77 -10.21 -12.50
N HIS A 101 -12.02 -8.97 -12.07
CA HIS A 101 -12.89 -8.05 -12.80
C HIS A 101 -12.38 -7.76 -14.23
N LEU A 102 -11.08 -7.56 -14.40
CA LEU A 102 -10.45 -7.38 -15.72
C LEU A 102 -10.64 -8.61 -16.62
N LEU A 103 -10.46 -9.81 -16.07
CA LEU A 103 -10.70 -11.06 -16.79
C LEU A 103 -12.16 -11.20 -17.25
N ASP A 104 -13.11 -10.83 -16.38
CA ASP A 104 -14.53 -10.86 -16.71
C ASP A 104 -14.87 -9.84 -17.81
N LEU A 105 -14.37 -8.61 -17.71
CA LEU A 105 -14.55 -7.60 -18.77
C LEU A 105 -13.98 -8.07 -20.12
N LEU A 106 -12.80 -8.70 -20.13
CA LEU A 106 -12.21 -9.23 -21.35
C LEU A 106 -13.03 -10.39 -21.93
N ARG A 107 -13.61 -11.25 -21.08
CA ARG A 107 -14.54 -12.31 -21.50
C ARG A 107 -15.82 -11.73 -22.09
N GLU A 108 -16.40 -10.73 -21.46
CA GLU A 108 -17.58 -10.03 -21.97
C GLU A 108 -17.29 -9.34 -23.31
N GLN A 109 -16.17 -8.63 -23.42
CA GLN A 109 -15.75 -7.98 -24.65
C GLN A 109 -15.54 -9.01 -25.77
N ARG A 110 -14.89 -10.13 -25.48
CA ARG A 110 -14.72 -11.23 -26.45
C ARG A 110 -16.06 -11.80 -26.88
N THR A 111 -16.97 -12.02 -25.94
CA THR A 111 -18.31 -12.54 -26.20
C THR A 111 -19.13 -11.55 -27.05
N LEU A 112 -19.08 -10.27 -26.71
CA LEU A 112 -19.73 -9.20 -27.47
C LEU A 112 -19.16 -9.11 -28.88
N ARG A 113 -17.83 -9.12 -29.02
CA ARG A 113 -17.16 -9.12 -30.32
C ARG A 113 -17.56 -10.35 -31.14
N GLN A 114 -17.64 -11.54 -30.53
CA GLN A 114 -18.12 -12.74 -31.21
C GLN A 114 -19.59 -12.62 -31.62
N ARG A 115 -20.45 -12.00 -30.80
CA ARG A 115 -21.86 -11.74 -31.13
C ARG A 115 -22.02 -10.72 -32.25
N LEU A 116 -21.17 -9.69 -32.28
CA LEU A 116 -21.16 -8.66 -33.34
C LEU A 116 -20.54 -9.17 -34.64
N MET A 117 -19.52 -10.04 -34.55
CA MET A 117 -18.90 -10.70 -35.71
C MET A 117 -19.70 -11.90 -36.20
N ARG A 118 -20.67 -12.42 -35.42
CA ARG A 118 -21.65 -13.36 -35.97
C ARG A 118 -22.34 -12.62 -37.11
N PRO A 119 -22.24 -13.11 -38.35
CA PRO A 119 -22.99 -12.52 -39.44
C PRO A 119 -24.46 -12.51 -38.99
N LEU A 120 -25.12 -11.34 -39.06
CA LEU A 120 -26.57 -11.29 -38.94
C LEU A 120 -27.07 -12.34 -39.92
N ALA A 121 -27.66 -13.43 -39.41
CA ALA A 121 -28.06 -14.53 -40.25
C ALA A 121 -28.97 -13.97 -41.36
N ARG A 122 -28.41 -13.87 -42.57
CA ARG A 122 -29.11 -13.55 -43.83
C ARG A 122 -29.75 -12.16 -43.95
N THR A 123 -29.00 -11.07 -43.77
CA THR A 123 -29.43 -9.78 -44.40
C THR A 123 -29.14 -9.72 -45.90
N ASN A 124 -28.25 -10.58 -46.40
CA ASN A 124 -28.15 -10.86 -47.83
C ASN A 124 -28.97 -12.12 -48.12
N LEU A 125 -30.23 -11.95 -48.51
CA LEU A 125 -30.89 -12.99 -49.30
C LEU A 125 -30.05 -13.15 -50.57
N PRO A 126 -29.62 -14.36 -50.95
CA PRO A 126 -29.05 -14.56 -52.28
C PRO A 126 -30.14 -14.17 -53.27
N VAL A 127 -29.98 -13.02 -53.92
CA VAL A 127 -30.89 -12.59 -54.98
C VAL A 127 -30.84 -13.68 -56.04
N PRO A 128 -31.95 -14.36 -56.33
CA PRO A 128 -31.98 -15.40 -57.34
C PRO A 128 -31.38 -14.85 -58.64
N ALA A 129 -30.53 -15.62 -59.32
CA ALA A 129 -29.79 -15.13 -60.49
C ALA A 129 -30.69 -14.51 -61.58
N HIS A 130 -31.95 -14.94 -61.67
CA HIS A 130 -32.95 -14.39 -62.59
C HIS A 130 -33.47 -12.98 -62.21
N MET A 131 -33.32 -12.56 -60.96
CA MET A 131 -33.69 -11.22 -60.47
C MET A 131 -32.54 -10.21 -60.55
N GLN A 132 -31.29 -10.69 -60.65
CA GLN A 132 -30.12 -9.81 -60.77
C GLN A 132 -30.17 -8.95 -62.04
N SER A 133 -30.59 -9.51 -63.17
CA SER A 133 -30.75 -8.76 -64.42
C SER A 133 -31.81 -7.66 -64.30
N PHE A 134 -32.90 -7.91 -63.56
CA PHE A 134 -33.95 -6.92 -63.31
C PHE A 134 -33.44 -5.77 -62.42
N MET A 135 -32.67 -6.08 -61.37
CA MET A 135 -32.08 -5.05 -60.51
C MET A 135 -31.05 -4.21 -61.26
N VAL A 136 -30.16 -4.84 -62.04
CA VAL A 136 -29.18 -4.13 -62.87
C VAL A 136 -29.89 -3.21 -63.86
N ARG A 137 -30.90 -3.72 -64.56
CA ARG A 137 -31.72 -2.93 -65.49
C ARG A 137 -32.41 -1.75 -64.80
N SER A 138 -32.88 -1.94 -63.56
CA SER A 138 -33.53 -0.90 -62.78
C SER A 138 -32.55 0.21 -62.37
N VAL A 139 -31.33 -0.16 -61.97
CA VAL A 139 -30.26 0.78 -61.64
C VAL A 139 -29.81 1.55 -62.87
N GLU A 140 -29.64 0.89 -64.01
CA GLU A 140 -29.35 1.53 -65.30
C GLU A 140 -30.43 2.59 -65.63
N LEU A 141 -31.72 2.22 -65.52
CA LEU A 141 -32.83 3.14 -65.80
C LEU A 141 -32.85 4.34 -64.86
N MET A 142 -32.52 4.15 -63.58
CA MET A 142 -32.42 5.24 -62.61
C MET A 142 -31.27 6.19 -62.95
N MET A 143 -30.11 5.65 -63.34
CA MET A 143 -28.96 6.46 -63.74
C MET A 143 -29.26 7.28 -64.99
N ASP A 144 -29.91 6.69 -66.00
CA ASP A 144 -30.33 7.39 -67.22
C ASP A 144 -31.35 8.50 -66.90
N PHE A 145 -32.30 8.22 -66.01
CA PHE A 145 -33.27 9.20 -65.57
C PHE A 145 -32.61 10.38 -64.83
N VAL A 146 -31.67 10.10 -63.93
CA VAL A 146 -30.90 11.14 -63.23
C VAL A 146 -30.10 11.98 -64.22
N ALA A 147 -29.39 11.36 -65.17
CA ALA A 147 -28.64 12.08 -66.19
C ALA A 147 -29.54 12.99 -67.05
N CYS A 148 -30.71 12.49 -67.46
CA CYS A 148 -31.69 13.27 -68.20
C CYS A 148 -32.23 14.46 -67.37
N LEU A 149 -32.53 14.24 -66.09
CA LEU A 149 -32.96 15.31 -65.19
C LEU A 149 -31.89 16.39 -65.04
N GLU A 150 -30.63 16.01 -64.87
CA GLU A 150 -29.52 16.95 -64.76
C GLU A 150 -29.35 17.79 -66.05
N GLU A 151 -29.50 17.17 -67.22
CA GLU A 151 -29.46 17.88 -68.50
C GLU A 151 -30.62 18.88 -68.64
N LYS A 152 -31.83 18.48 -68.26
CA LYS A 152 -33.02 19.36 -68.29
C LYS A 152 -32.88 20.51 -67.30
N LEU A 153 -32.36 20.26 -66.10
CA LEU A 153 -32.10 21.28 -65.10
C LEU A 153 -31.08 22.30 -65.61
N ARG A 154 -29.97 21.83 -66.19
CA ARG A 154 -28.94 22.69 -66.80
C ARG A 154 -29.51 23.54 -67.93
N SER A 155 -30.35 22.95 -68.77
CA SER A 155 -31.01 23.67 -69.87
C SER A 155 -31.94 24.77 -69.35
N ALA A 156 -32.74 24.48 -68.32
CA ALA A 156 -33.62 25.46 -67.68
C ALA A 156 -32.81 26.60 -67.05
N GLN A 157 -31.70 26.29 -66.40
CA GLN A 157 -30.84 27.29 -65.76
C GLN A 157 -30.19 28.23 -66.80
N ILE A 158 -29.71 27.69 -67.93
CA ILE A 158 -29.18 28.51 -69.03
C ILE A 158 -30.28 29.42 -69.60
N GLN A 159 -31.51 28.91 -69.76
CA GLN A 159 -32.64 29.72 -70.22
C GLN A 159 -32.95 30.88 -69.25
N THR A 160 -32.94 30.64 -67.94
CA THR A 160 -33.13 31.71 -66.94
C THR A 160 -32.00 32.74 -66.99
N THR A 161 -30.73 32.31 -67.06
CA THR A 161 -29.59 33.22 -67.14
C THR A 161 -29.59 34.05 -68.44
N THR A 162 -30.06 33.47 -69.54
CA THR A 162 -30.21 34.17 -70.82
C THR A 162 -31.33 35.21 -70.74
N ALA A 163 -32.47 34.86 -70.14
CA ALA A 163 -33.57 35.80 -69.91
C ALA A 163 -33.13 36.96 -69.01
N ASP A 164 -32.40 36.68 -67.93
CA ASP A 164 -31.85 37.70 -67.02
C ASP A 164 -30.84 38.61 -67.74
N SER A 165 -29.98 38.03 -68.58
CA SER A 165 -29.03 38.81 -69.38
C SER A 165 -29.74 39.72 -70.39
N LEU A 166 -30.81 39.24 -71.04
CA LEU A 166 -31.62 40.04 -71.95
C LEU A 166 -32.35 41.18 -71.21
N THR A 167 -32.91 40.93 -70.03
CA THR A 167 -33.55 41.99 -69.23
C THR A 167 -32.54 43.05 -68.77
N LEU A 168 -31.32 42.66 -68.39
CA LEU A 168 -30.24 43.59 -68.07
C LEU A 168 -29.86 44.45 -69.28
N LEU A 169 -29.75 43.86 -70.47
CA LEU A 169 -29.41 44.56 -71.71
C LEU A 169 -30.51 45.55 -72.13
N VAL A 170 -31.78 45.16 -72.04
CA VAL A 170 -32.92 46.06 -72.27
C VAL A 170 -32.90 47.22 -71.26
N SER A 171 -32.63 46.93 -69.98
CA SER A 171 -32.57 47.97 -68.94
C SER A 171 -31.40 48.95 -69.11
N SER A 172 -30.27 48.50 -69.67
CA SER A 172 -29.11 49.36 -69.93
C SER A 172 -29.32 50.22 -71.17
N SER A 173 -29.93 49.68 -72.23
CA SER A 173 -30.36 50.44 -73.40
C SER A 173 -31.40 51.50 -73.05
N LEU A 174 -32.38 51.18 -72.19
CA LEU A 174 -33.34 52.19 -71.70
C LEU A 174 -32.66 53.30 -70.89
N ARG A 175 -31.62 52.97 -70.10
CA ARG A 175 -30.82 53.93 -69.35
C ARG A 175 -29.93 54.81 -70.21
N SER A 176 -29.40 54.31 -71.34
CA SER A 176 -28.64 55.16 -72.27
C SER A 176 -29.55 56.12 -73.04
N LEU A 177 -30.76 55.71 -73.38
CA LEU A 177 -31.74 56.57 -74.07
C LEU A 177 -32.25 57.70 -73.17
N THR A 178 -32.46 57.43 -71.89
CA THR A 178 -32.90 58.46 -70.90
C THR A 178 -31.79 59.43 -70.48
N LYS A 179 -30.51 59.09 -70.67
CA LYS A 179 -29.37 59.99 -70.45
C LYS A 179 -29.03 60.88 -71.66
N SER A 180 -29.67 60.67 -72.81
CA SER A 180 -29.44 61.42 -74.05
C SER A 180 -30.47 62.52 -74.29
N PHE A 181 -31.26 62.87 -73.27
CA PHE A 181 -32.19 64.01 -73.21
C PHE A 181 -31.79 64.98 -72.11
#